data_AF-A0A930M8A3-F1
#
_entry.id   AF-A0A930M8A3-F1
#
_cell.length_a   1.000
_cell.length_b   1.000
_cell.length_c   1.000
_cell.angle_alpha   90.00
_cell.angle_beta   90.00
_cell.angle_gamma   90.00
#
_symmetry.space_group_name_H-M   'P 1'
#
loop_
_entity.id
_entity.type
_entity.pdbx_description
1 polymer ?
#
loop_
_entity_poly.entity_id
_entity_poly.type
_entity_poly.pdbx_seq_one_letter_code
_entity_poly.pdbx_strand_id
1 'polypeptide(L)' 'MKWLTEMRVKGNLSQIEVAKKCAISRQYYNFIENGLRRPSPEVAKRIADVLGFGNEWYRLLEIGERVNKKPASAG' A
#
# COMPACT_ATOMS: atom_id res chain seq x y z
N MET A 1 -1.81 -6.93 -2.20
CA MET A 1 -1.15 -7.42 -0.98
C MET A 1 -2.19 -7.89 0.01
N LYS A 2 -2.37 -9.22 0.15
CA LYS A 2 -3.37 -9.76 1.08
C LYS A 2 -3.13 -9.29 2.53
N TRP A 3 -1.87 -9.31 2.96
CA TRP A 3 -1.49 -8.89 4.32
C TRP A 3 -1.87 -7.43 4.63
N LEU A 4 -1.65 -6.47 3.71
CA LEU A 4 -1.97 -5.05 3.97
C LEU A 4 -3.49 -4.84 4.11
N THR A 5 -4.27 -5.52 3.26
CA THR A 5 -5.74 -5.52 3.36
C THR A 5 -6.20 -6.10 4.70
N GLU A 6 -5.62 -7.23 5.14
CA GLU A 6 -5.96 -7.85 6.42
C GLU A 6 -5.65 -6.93 7.61
N MET A 7 -4.50 -6.25 7.61
CA MET A 7 -4.14 -5.28 8.64
C MET A 7 -5.14 -4.12 8.70
N ARG A 8 -5.50 -3.57 7.53
CA ARG A 8 -6.50 -2.50 7.44
C ARG A 8 -7.87 -2.95 7.97
N VAL A 9 -8.32 -4.15 7.61
CA VAL A 9 -9.62 -4.70 8.05
C VAL A 9 -9.59 -5.00 9.56
N LYS A 10 -8.49 -5.54 10.10
CA LYS A 10 -8.31 -5.72 11.55
C LYS A 10 -8.36 -4.41 12.32
N GLY A 11 -7.86 -3.32 11.73
CA GLY A 11 -7.98 -1.97 12.28
C GLY A 11 -9.37 -1.32 12.11
N ASN A 12 -10.33 -2.01 11.49
CA ASN A 12 -11.65 -1.50 11.13
C ASN A 12 -11.60 -0.18 10.32
N LEU A 13 -10.60 -0.04 9.45
CA LEU A 13 -10.40 1.16 8.63
C LEU A 13 -10.82 0.91 7.18
N SER A 14 -11.48 1.88 6.56
CA SER A 14 -11.69 1.91 5.11
C SER A 14 -10.43 2.38 4.36
N GLN A 15 -10.34 2.10 3.06
CA GLN A 15 -9.26 2.62 2.21
C GLN A 15 -9.22 4.16 2.20
N ILE A 16 -10.39 4.81 2.31
CA ILE A 16 -10.50 6.28 2.35
C ILE A 16 -9.92 6.81 3.66
N GLU A 17 -10.20 6.17 4.80
CA GLU A 17 -9.69 6.60 6.10
C GLU A 17 -8.17 6.49 6.19
N VAL A 18 -7.59 5.36 5.75
CA VAL A 18 -6.13 5.22 5.73
C VAL A 18 -5.50 6.27 4.83
N ALA A 19 -6.06 6.47 3.63
CA ALA A 19 -5.55 7.47 2.68
C ALA A 19 -5.60 8.90 3.26
N LYS A 20 -6.71 9.28 3.92
CA LYS A 20 -6.85 10.57 4.60
C LYS A 20 -5.81 10.74 5.71
N LYS A 21 -5.66 9.74 6.59
CA LYS A 21 -4.66 9.77 7.68
C LYS A 21 -3.22 9.85 7.15
N CYS A 22 -2.97 9.28 5.98
CA CYS A 22 -1.66 9.32 5.33
C CYS A 22 -1.47 10.53 4.40
N ALA A 23 -2.44 11.45 4.28
CA ALA A 23 -2.41 12.57 3.33
C ALA A 23 -2.09 12.16 1.88
N ILE A 24 -2.73 11.08 1.41
CA ILE A 24 -2.64 10.59 0.02
C ILE A 24 -4.04 10.38 -0.56
N SER A 25 -4.14 10.23 -1.88
CA SER A 25 -5.42 9.89 -2.51
C SER A 25 -5.83 8.44 -2.21
N ARG A 26 -7.13 8.19 -2.11
CA ARG A 26 -7.67 6.82 -1.98
C ARG A 26 -7.23 5.92 -3.13
N GLN A 27 -7.13 6.47 -4.34
CA GLN A 27 -6.66 5.72 -5.51
C GLN A 27 -5.18 5.32 -5.36
N TYR A 28 -4.33 6.20 -4.85
CA TYR A 28 -2.93 5.87 -4.60
C TYR A 28 -2.78 4.79 -3.54
N TYR A 29 -3.53 4.90 -2.43
CA TYR A 29 -3.59 3.84 -1.42
C TYR A 29 -4.10 2.51 -2.01
N ASN A 30 -5.10 2.54 -2.89
CA ASN A 30 -5.59 1.34 -3.59
C ASN A 30 -4.50 0.71 -4.49
N PHE A 31 -3.71 1.50 -5.20
CA PHE A 31 -2.58 0.98 -5.97
C PHE A 31 -1.52 0.34 -5.09
N ILE A 32 -1.22 0.94 -3.94
CA ILE A 32 -0.34 0.34 -2.94
C ILE A 32 -0.95 -0.98 -2.45
N GLU A 33 -2.19 -0.99 -1.96
CA GLU A 33 -2.86 -2.19 -1.43
C GLU A 33 -2.94 -3.32 -2.45
N ASN A 34 -3.05 -3.03 -3.75
CA ASN A 34 -3.01 -4.03 -4.83
C ASN A 34 -1.60 -4.42 -5.28
N GLY A 35 -0.56 -3.77 -4.78
CA GLY A 35 0.83 -4.02 -5.18
C GLY A 35 1.20 -3.44 -6.55
N LEU A 36 0.39 -2.51 -7.07
CA LEU A 36 0.58 -1.87 -8.37
C LEU A 36 1.53 -0.67 -8.30
N ARG A 37 1.71 -0.09 -7.12
CA ARG A 37 2.68 0.97 -6.89
C ARG A 37 3.43 0.79 -5.59
N ARG A 38 4.72 1.13 -5.65
CA ARG A 38 5.58 1.30 -4.48
C ARG A 38 5.36 2.71 -3.90
N PRO A 39 5.04 2.84 -2.60
CA PRO A 39 5.03 4.14 -1.91
C PRO A 39 6.45 4.71 -1.75
N SER A 40 6.56 6.02 -1.54
CA SER A 40 7.81 6.59 -1.02
C SER A 40 8.07 6.11 0.42
N PRO A 41 9.31 6.13 0.92
CA PRO A 41 9.61 5.78 2.32
C PRO A 41 8.77 6.56 3.34
N GLU A 42 8.50 7.84 3.06
CA GLU A 42 7.69 8.69 3.94
C GLU A 42 6.21 8.29 3.94
N VAL A 43 5.64 7.93 2.78
CA VAL A 43 4.27 7.40 2.70
C VAL A 43 4.20 6.03 3.36
N ALA A 44 5.22 5.18 3.18
CA ALA A 44 5.28 3.86 3.80
C ALA A 44 5.27 3.94 5.33
N LYS A 45 6.06 4.84 5.92
CA LYS A 45 6.06 5.10 7.36
C LYS A 45 4.69 5.53 7.87
N ARG A 46 4.06 6.52 7.22
CA ARG A 46 2.70 6.97 7.57
C ARG A 46 1.67 5.84 7.53
N ILE A 47 1.69 5.01 6.49
CA ILE A 47 0.79 3.86 6.37
C ILE A 47 1.04 2.85 7.49
N ALA A 48 2.31 2.55 7.76
CA ALA A 48 2.71 1.62 8.81
C ALA A 48 2.29 2.10 10.20
N ASP A 49 2.43 3.40 10.49
CA ASP A 49 2.01 4.00 11.74
C ASP A 49 0.48 3.94 11.91
N VAL A 50 -0.29 4.25 10.86
CA VAL A 50 -1.76 4.18 10.87
C VAL A 50 -2.28 2.75 11.07
N LEU A 51 -1.57 1.76 10.55
CA LEU A 51 -1.96 0.35 10.59
C LEU A 51 -1.28 -0.46 11.71
N GLY A 52 -0.47 0.18 12.55
CA GLY A 52 0.12 -0.44 13.75
C GLY A 52 1.35 -1.33 13.50
N PHE A 53 2.09 -1.12 12.41
CA PHE A 53 3.36 -1.81 12.12
C PHE A 53 4.52 -0.87 11.80
N GLY A 54 4.59 0.29 12.48
CA GLY A 54 5.60 1.33 12.22
C GLY A 54 7.04 0.81 12.09
N ASN A 55 7.46 -0.17 12.90
CA ASN A 55 8.82 -0.76 12.85
C ASN A 55 9.10 -1.58 11.58
N GLU A 56 8.06 -2.00 10.85
CA GLU A 56 8.16 -2.88 9.68
C GLU A 56 7.73 -2.16 8.38
N TRP A 57 7.77 -0.83 8.38
CA TRP A 57 7.37 0.01 7.24
C TRP A 57 8.07 -0.35 5.92
N TYR A 58 9.30 -0.87 5.99
CA TYR A 58 10.11 -1.27 4.84
C TYR A 58 9.47 -2.40 4.01
N ARG A 59 8.57 -3.21 4.59
CA ARG A 59 7.82 -4.25 3.87
C ARG A 59 6.98 -3.70 2.71
N LEU A 60 6.58 -2.43 2.78
CA LEU A 60 5.88 -1.74 1.69
C LEU A 60 6.81 -1.38 0.52
N LEU A 61 8.12 -1.45 0.68
CA LEU A 61 9.08 -1.11 -0.37
C LEU A 61 9.43 -2.30 -1.27
N GLU A 62 9.19 -3.52 -0.82
CA GLU A 62 9.46 -4.79 -1.54
C GLU A 62 8.53 -4.99 -2.75
N ILE A 63 7.49 -4.15 -2.90
CA ILE A 63 6.46 -4.22 -3.94
C ILE A 63 7.03 -3.95 -5.35
N GLY A 64 8.23 -3.37 -5.45
CA GLY A 64 8.87 -2.99 -6.72
C GLY A 64 9.45 -4.14 -7.54
N GLU A 65 9.65 -5.33 -6.98
CA GLU A 65 10.35 -6.43 -7.69
C GLU A 65 9.43 -7.39 -8.45
N ARG A 66 8.11 -7.40 -8.14
CA ARG A 66 7.15 -8.36 -8.73
C ARG A 66 6.44 -7.86 -9.99
N VAL A 67 6.58 -6.59 -10.37
CA VAL A 67 5.88 -6.01 -11.54
C VAL A 67 6.85 -5.82 -12.71
N ASN A 68 7.44 -6.92 -13.18
CA ASN A 68 8.10 -6.98 -14.48
C ASN A 68 7.57 -8.18 -15.27
N LYS A 69 6.26 -8.22 -15.50
CA LYS A 69 5.66 -8.93 -16.63
C LYS A 69 4.52 -8.08 -17.19
N LYS A 70 4.84 -7.25 -18.19
CA LYS A 70 3.83 -6.81 -19.16
C LYS A 70 3.21 -8.08 -19.77
N PRO A 71 1.89 -8.27 -19.85
CA PRO A 71 1.37 -8.93 -21.03
C PRO A 71 1.64 -7.99 -22.19
N ALA A 72 2.37 -8.49 -23.20
CA ALA A 72 2.51 -7.81 -24.46
C ALA A 72 1.10 -7.45 -24.98
N SER A 73 0.99 -6.23 -25.49
CA SER A 73 -0.05 -5.85 -26.44
C SER A 73 -0.23 -6.96 -27.48
N ALA A 74 -1.42 -7.52 -27.58
CA ALA A 74 -1.87 -8.21 -28.77
C ALA A 74 -3.09 -7.42 -29.28
N GLY A 75 -2.91 -6.83 -30.45
CA GLY A 75 -3.97 -6.18 -31.21
C GLY A 75 -4.78 -7.17 -32.04
#